data_AF-A0A5C9AB36-F1
#
_entry.id   AF-A0A5C9AB36-F1
#
_cell.length_a   1.000
_cell.length_b   1.000
_cell.length_c   1.000
_cell.angle_alpha   90.00
_cell.angle_beta   90.00
_cell.angle_gamma   90.00
#
_symmetry.space_group_name_H-M   'P 1'
#
loop_
_entity.id
_entity.type
_entity.pdbx_description
1 polymer ?
#
loop_
_entity_poly.entity_id
_entity_poly.type
_entity_poly.pdbx_seq_one_letter_code
_entity_poly.pdbx_strand_id
1 'polypeptide(L)'
;YAPDNVNHPLWVERIAQLSPDVIFSFYYRHLIYDEILQLAPAGAFNLHGSLLPKYRGRAPLNWVLVNGETETGVTLHRMVKRADAGAIVAQLRIAIAPDDIAITLHHKLCHAARQLLEQTLPAIKHGNILEIAQRENEATCFGRRTPDDSFLEWHKPASVLHNMVRAVADPWPGAFSYVGNQKFTVWSSRVHPHASKAQPGSVISVAPLLIACGDGALEIVTGQAGDGITMQGSQLAQTLGLVQGSRLNSQPACTARRRTRVLILGVNGFIGNHLTERLLREDHYEVYGLDIGSDAISRFLNHPHFHFVEGDISIHSEWIEYHVKKCDVV
;
A
#
# COMPACT_ATOMS: atom_id res chain seq x y z
N TYR A 1 -16.49 14.75 12.80
CA TYR A 1 -15.42 14.20 13.68
C TYR A 1 -14.60 13.20 12.88
N ALA A 2 -13.29 13.08 13.14
CA ALA A 2 -12.40 12.13 12.46
C ALA A 2 -11.37 11.58 13.45
N PRO A 3 -11.78 10.75 14.43
CA PRO A 3 -10.85 10.19 15.40
C PRO A 3 -9.94 9.15 14.74
N ASP A 4 -8.70 9.07 15.21
CA ASP A 4 -7.76 8.02 14.77
C ASP A 4 -8.30 6.62 15.12
N ASN A 5 -8.99 6.50 16.26
CA ASN A 5 -9.63 5.27 16.69
C ASN A 5 -11.10 5.51 17.12
N VAL A 6 -12.04 5.12 16.25
CA VAL A 6 -13.49 5.18 16.53
C VAL A 6 -13.93 4.14 17.57
N ASN A 7 -13.12 3.10 17.82
CA ASN A 7 -13.45 2.03 18.78
C ASN A 7 -13.14 2.41 20.23
N HIS A 8 -12.76 3.66 20.49
CA HIS A 8 -12.55 4.15 21.86
C HIS A 8 -13.90 4.22 22.61
N PRO A 9 -13.99 3.83 23.91
CA PRO A 9 -15.25 3.76 24.65
C PRO A 9 -16.12 5.02 24.57
N LEU A 10 -15.52 6.22 24.65
CA LEU A 10 -16.24 7.50 24.49
C LEU A 10 -16.95 7.63 23.13
N TRP A 11 -16.39 7.10 22.05
CA TRP A 11 -17.04 7.10 20.75
C TRP A 11 -18.15 6.05 20.66
N VAL A 12 -17.93 4.87 21.24
CA VAL A 12 -18.97 3.84 21.36
C VAL A 12 -20.20 4.40 22.08
N GLU A 13 -20.00 5.06 23.23
CA GLU A 13 -21.07 5.68 24.00
C GLU A 13 -21.80 6.76 23.20
N ARG A 14 -21.06 7.66 22.54
CA ARG A 14 -21.64 8.72 21.72
C ARG A 14 -22.44 8.17 20.54
N ILE A 15 -21.99 7.08 19.92
CA ILE A 15 -22.73 6.43 18.83
C ILE A 15 -23.98 5.76 19.38
N ALA A 16 -23.91 5.10 20.54
CA ALA A 16 -25.07 4.50 21.19
C ALA A 16 -26.16 5.54 21.50
N GLN A 17 -25.77 6.72 22.00
CA GLN A 17 -26.69 7.82 22.28
C GLN A 17 -27.43 8.35 21.04
N LEU A 18 -26.88 8.17 19.83
CA LEU A 18 -27.57 8.51 18.58
C LEU A 18 -28.70 7.52 18.23
N SER A 19 -28.76 6.36 18.88
CA SER A 19 -29.74 5.30 18.64
C SER A 19 -29.86 4.92 17.15
N PRO A 20 -28.76 4.54 16.47
CA PRO A 20 -28.80 4.25 15.04
C PRO A 20 -29.61 2.97 14.78
N ASP A 21 -30.62 3.02 13.92
CA ASP A 21 -31.33 1.80 13.48
C ASP A 21 -30.43 0.90 12.62
N VAL A 22 -29.58 1.51 11.80
CA VAL A 22 -28.70 0.86 10.83
C VAL A 22 -27.36 1.60 10.75
N ILE A 23 -26.26 0.87 10.57
CA ILE A 23 -24.93 1.44 10.34
C ILE A 23 -24.47 1.17 8.90
N PHE A 24 -23.90 2.18 8.25
CA PHE A 24 -23.29 2.05 6.93
C PHE A 24 -21.82 2.47 6.95
N SER A 25 -20.98 1.66 6.32
CA SER A 25 -19.60 1.98 5.97
C SER A 25 -19.48 2.17 4.45
N PHE A 26 -19.01 3.33 4.04
CA PHE A 26 -18.66 3.64 2.66
C PHE A 26 -17.18 4.00 2.58
N TYR A 27 -16.33 3.01 2.27
CA TYR A 27 -14.88 3.19 2.11
C TYR A 27 -14.16 3.73 3.38
N TYR A 28 -14.73 3.48 4.57
CA TYR A 28 -14.04 3.74 5.84
C TYR A 28 -12.85 2.76 5.99
N ARG A 29 -11.73 3.25 6.53
CA ARG A 29 -10.43 2.55 6.40
C ARG A 29 -10.05 1.70 7.61
N HIS A 30 -10.71 1.93 8.74
CA HIS A 30 -10.42 1.22 9.99
C HIS A 30 -11.52 0.20 10.28
N LEU A 31 -11.15 -0.87 10.95
CA LEU A 31 -12.12 -1.83 11.45
C LEU A 31 -13.00 -1.15 12.49
N ILE A 32 -14.30 -1.37 12.37
CA ILE A 32 -15.30 -0.98 13.37
C ILE A 32 -15.63 -2.25 14.15
N TYR A 33 -15.41 -2.20 15.46
CA TYR A 33 -15.56 -3.38 16.31
C TYR A 33 -17.02 -3.71 16.61
N ASP A 34 -17.24 -4.93 17.07
CA ASP A 34 -18.56 -5.50 17.33
C ASP A 34 -19.36 -4.65 18.34
N GLU A 35 -18.70 -3.98 19.28
CA GLU A 35 -19.33 -3.06 20.25
C GLU A 35 -20.07 -1.90 19.58
N ILE A 36 -19.63 -1.47 18.39
CA ILE A 36 -20.33 -0.45 17.59
C ILE A 36 -21.30 -1.10 16.62
N LEU A 37 -20.90 -2.19 15.95
CA LEU A 37 -21.75 -2.86 14.95
C LEU A 37 -23.06 -3.39 15.55
N GLN A 38 -23.02 -3.86 16.80
CA GLN A 38 -24.17 -4.40 17.53
C GLN A 38 -25.13 -3.32 18.05
N LEU A 39 -24.76 -2.04 18.00
CA LEU A 39 -25.65 -0.94 18.42
C LEU A 39 -26.84 -0.75 17.47
N ALA A 40 -26.72 -1.23 16.23
CA ALA A 40 -27.74 -1.08 15.21
C ALA A 40 -28.63 -2.32 15.10
N PRO A 41 -29.93 -2.26 15.46
CA PRO A 41 -30.82 -3.41 15.44
C PRO A 41 -31.08 -3.96 14.03
N ALA A 42 -31.12 -3.10 13.01
CA ALA A 42 -31.20 -3.55 11.62
C ALA A 42 -29.84 -4.02 11.05
N GLY A 43 -28.79 -3.94 11.86
CA GLY A 43 -27.42 -4.36 11.58
C GLY A 43 -26.57 -3.31 10.87
N ALA A 44 -25.42 -3.76 10.37
CA ALA A 44 -24.41 -2.92 9.73
C ALA A 44 -24.04 -3.43 8.33
N PHE A 45 -23.83 -2.52 7.38
CA PHE A 45 -23.50 -2.84 5.99
C PHE A 45 -22.28 -2.07 5.49
N ASN A 46 -21.48 -2.70 4.64
CA ASN A 46 -20.32 -2.09 4.00
C ASN A 46 -20.43 -2.18 2.48
N LEU A 47 -20.14 -1.06 1.81
CA LEU A 47 -19.98 -1.01 0.38
C LEU A 47 -18.51 -1.23 0.03
N HIS A 48 -18.24 -2.29 -0.73
CA HIS A 48 -16.91 -2.70 -1.14
C HIS A 48 -16.75 -2.68 -2.66
N GLY A 49 -15.62 -2.19 -3.15
CA GLY A 49 -15.32 -2.02 -4.57
C GLY A 49 -14.77 -3.26 -5.28
N SER A 50 -15.35 -4.43 -5.03
CA SER A 50 -15.04 -5.65 -5.79
C SER A 50 -16.23 -6.59 -5.91
N LEU A 51 -16.05 -7.66 -6.70
CA LEU A 51 -16.92 -8.82 -6.76
C LEU A 51 -16.60 -9.79 -5.62
N LEU A 52 -17.04 -9.48 -4.39
CA LEU A 52 -16.87 -10.40 -3.26
C LEU A 52 -17.46 -11.78 -3.58
N PRO A 53 -16.78 -12.88 -3.19
CA PRO A 53 -15.68 -12.94 -2.24
C PRO A 53 -14.27 -12.67 -2.81
N LYS A 54 -14.13 -12.33 -4.10
CA LYS A 54 -12.85 -11.96 -4.69
C LYS A 54 -12.43 -10.55 -4.28
N TYR A 55 -11.13 -10.32 -4.13
CA TYR A 55 -10.55 -9.02 -3.80
C TYR A 55 -11.08 -8.40 -2.50
N ARG A 56 -11.22 -9.21 -1.43
CA ARG A 56 -11.35 -8.70 -0.06
C ARG A 56 -10.12 -7.85 0.32
N GLY A 57 -10.25 -7.03 1.35
CA GLY A 57 -9.14 -6.28 1.93
C GLY A 57 -9.03 -4.89 1.31
N ARG A 58 -7.79 -4.46 1.04
CA ARG A 58 -7.51 -3.04 0.75
C ARG A 58 -7.18 -2.81 -0.71
N ALA A 59 -7.51 -1.61 -1.19
CA ALA A 59 -7.22 -1.13 -2.55
C ALA A 59 -7.69 -2.06 -3.69
N PRO A 60 -8.92 -2.63 -3.64
CA PRO A 60 -9.38 -3.58 -4.67
C PRO A 60 -9.38 -2.97 -6.08
N LEU A 61 -9.72 -1.69 -6.21
CA LEU A 61 -9.63 -0.92 -7.47
C LEU A 61 -8.27 -1.08 -8.15
N ASN A 62 -7.19 -0.92 -7.37
CA ASN A 62 -5.84 -0.98 -7.92
C ASN A 62 -5.45 -2.43 -8.21
N TRP A 63 -5.80 -3.37 -7.31
CA TRP A 63 -5.42 -4.78 -7.46
C TRP A 63 -6.05 -5.44 -8.69
N VAL A 64 -7.31 -5.15 -9.02
CA VAL A 64 -7.93 -5.71 -10.24
C VAL A 64 -7.22 -5.22 -11.50
N LEU A 65 -6.74 -3.98 -11.51
CA LEU A 65 -5.93 -3.45 -12.62
C LEU A 65 -4.54 -4.08 -12.66
N VAL A 66 -3.85 -4.20 -11.52
CA VAL A 66 -2.54 -4.86 -11.42
C VAL A 66 -2.59 -6.28 -11.98
N ASN A 67 -3.63 -7.04 -11.61
CA ASN A 67 -3.79 -8.42 -12.02
C ASN A 67 -4.34 -8.58 -13.44
N GLY A 68 -4.69 -7.47 -14.12
CA GLY A 68 -5.18 -7.50 -15.50
C GLY A 68 -6.58 -8.08 -15.64
N GLU A 69 -7.43 -7.93 -14.62
CA GLU A 69 -8.81 -8.40 -14.68
C GLU A 69 -9.59 -7.69 -15.78
N THR A 70 -10.49 -8.43 -16.44
CA THR A 70 -11.39 -7.89 -17.47
C THR A 70 -12.72 -7.41 -16.88
N GLU A 71 -12.98 -7.70 -15.62
CA GLU A 71 -14.20 -7.34 -14.91
C GLU A 71 -13.96 -7.12 -13.42
N THR A 72 -14.80 -6.30 -12.82
CA THR A 72 -14.88 -6.08 -11.38
C THR A 72 -16.32 -5.71 -11.02
N GLY A 73 -16.54 -5.12 -9.85
CA GLY A 73 -17.87 -4.73 -9.43
C GLY A 73 -17.87 -4.01 -8.10
N VAL A 74 -19.07 -3.77 -7.62
CA VAL A 74 -19.35 -3.26 -6.28
C VAL A 74 -20.24 -4.26 -5.55
N THR A 75 -20.00 -4.43 -4.26
CA THR A 75 -20.78 -5.32 -3.41
C THR A 75 -21.22 -4.58 -2.15
N LEU A 76 -22.51 -4.66 -1.81
CA LEU A 76 -23.00 -4.31 -0.48
C LEU A 76 -23.19 -5.59 0.32
N HIS A 77 -22.56 -5.66 1.49
CA HIS A 77 -22.58 -6.85 2.34
C HIS A 77 -22.71 -6.50 3.82
N ARG A 78 -23.11 -7.45 4.64
CA ARG A 78 -23.14 -7.33 6.11
C ARG A 78 -21.73 -7.08 6.65
N MET A 79 -21.60 -6.15 7.57
CA MET A 79 -20.37 -6.00 8.35
C MET A 79 -20.34 -7.03 9.47
N VAL A 80 -19.21 -7.72 9.59
CA VAL A 80 -18.90 -8.66 10.66
C VAL A 80 -17.47 -8.40 11.10
N LYS A 81 -17.06 -8.96 12.24
CA LYS A 81 -15.71 -8.83 12.79
C LYS A 81 -14.58 -9.05 11.77
N ARG A 82 -14.75 -10.02 10.86
CA ARG A 82 -13.80 -10.29 9.77
C ARG A 82 -14.08 -9.37 8.58
N ALA A 83 -13.07 -8.59 8.18
CA ALA A 83 -13.15 -7.66 7.06
C ALA A 83 -13.69 -8.32 5.79
N ASP A 84 -14.65 -7.65 5.15
CA ASP A 84 -15.22 -7.97 3.83
C ASP A 84 -15.77 -9.40 3.69
N ALA A 85 -16.12 -10.06 4.80
CA ALA A 85 -16.49 -11.48 4.82
C ALA A 85 -17.97 -11.77 5.13
N GLY A 86 -18.76 -10.76 5.51
CA GLY A 86 -20.18 -10.97 5.82
C GLY A 86 -21.03 -11.29 4.59
N ALA A 87 -22.27 -11.73 4.82
CA ALA A 87 -23.20 -12.12 3.77
C ALA A 87 -23.46 -10.98 2.77
N ILE A 88 -23.52 -11.31 1.48
CA ILE A 88 -23.76 -10.37 0.39
C ILE A 88 -25.26 -10.07 0.31
N VAL A 89 -25.60 -8.79 0.21
CA VAL A 89 -26.97 -8.31 0.01
C VAL A 89 -27.22 -7.99 -1.47
N ALA A 90 -26.27 -7.30 -2.09
CA ALA A 90 -26.36 -6.91 -3.49
C ALA A 90 -24.96 -6.83 -4.10
N GLN A 91 -24.87 -7.13 -5.39
CA GLN A 91 -23.63 -7.04 -6.15
C GLN A 91 -23.93 -6.60 -7.58
N LEU A 92 -23.10 -5.69 -8.10
CA LEU A 92 -23.21 -5.20 -9.47
C LEU A 92 -21.86 -5.34 -10.18
N ARG A 93 -21.86 -6.03 -11.31
CA ARG A 93 -20.68 -6.31 -12.15
C ARG A 93 -20.49 -5.23 -13.20
N ILE A 94 -19.23 -4.87 -13.45
CA ILE A 94 -18.82 -3.94 -14.51
C ILE A 94 -17.60 -4.49 -15.25
N ALA A 95 -17.51 -4.23 -16.56
CA ALA A 95 -16.33 -4.56 -17.35
C ALA A 95 -15.19 -3.56 -17.08
N ILE A 96 -13.95 -4.01 -17.17
CA ILE A 96 -12.73 -3.19 -17.18
C ILE A 96 -12.24 -3.14 -18.63
N ALA A 97 -12.20 -1.94 -19.21
CA ALA A 97 -11.72 -1.78 -20.57
C ALA A 97 -10.18 -1.88 -20.62
N PRO A 98 -9.59 -2.27 -21.77
CA PRO A 98 -8.14 -2.35 -21.90
C PRO A 98 -7.42 -1.02 -21.65
N ASP A 99 -8.07 0.10 -21.95
CA ASP A 99 -7.59 1.47 -21.76
C ASP A 99 -8.03 2.10 -20.44
N ASP A 100 -8.80 1.39 -19.60
CA ASP A 100 -9.11 1.87 -18.26
C ASP A 100 -7.84 1.99 -17.42
N ILE A 101 -7.73 3.12 -16.72
CA ILE A 101 -6.75 3.39 -15.68
C ILE A 101 -7.48 3.55 -14.34
N ALA A 102 -6.73 3.68 -13.24
CA ALA A 102 -7.30 3.76 -11.90
C ALA A 102 -8.42 4.80 -11.75
N ILE A 103 -8.24 6.01 -12.30
CA ILE A 103 -9.25 7.08 -12.18
C ILE A 103 -10.52 6.83 -13.01
N THR A 104 -10.40 6.25 -14.22
CA THR A 104 -11.57 5.95 -15.06
C THR A 104 -12.36 4.79 -14.48
N LEU A 105 -11.67 3.74 -14.01
CA LEU A 105 -12.31 2.62 -13.32
C LEU A 105 -12.93 3.05 -11.98
N HIS A 106 -12.30 3.97 -11.25
CA HIS A 106 -12.87 4.57 -10.04
C HIS A 106 -14.24 5.23 -10.33
N HIS A 107 -14.33 6.06 -11.38
CA HIS A 107 -15.60 6.68 -11.76
C HIS A 107 -16.67 5.64 -12.13
N LYS A 108 -16.31 4.58 -12.85
CA LYS A 108 -17.21 3.47 -13.17
C LYS A 108 -17.70 2.74 -11.92
N LEU A 109 -16.82 2.47 -10.96
CA LEU A 109 -17.18 1.88 -9.66
C LEU A 109 -18.11 2.80 -8.86
N CYS A 110 -17.85 4.11 -8.83
CA CYS A 110 -18.73 5.07 -8.15
C CYS A 110 -20.11 5.16 -8.82
N HIS A 111 -20.17 5.09 -10.16
CA HIS A 111 -21.45 5.04 -10.88
C HIS A 111 -22.23 3.77 -10.53
N ALA A 112 -21.56 2.60 -10.60
CA ALA A 112 -22.15 1.32 -10.22
C ALA A 112 -22.60 1.30 -8.74
N ALA A 113 -21.82 1.90 -7.83
CA ALA A 113 -22.18 2.02 -6.43
C ALA A 113 -23.45 2.83 -6.21
N ARG A 114 -23.63 3.96 -6.90
CA ARG A 114 -24.86 4.77 -6.81
C ARG A 114 -26.07 3.96 -7.26
N GLN A 115 -25.96 3.32 -8.42
CA GLN A 115 -27.03 2.46 -8.95
C GLN A 115 -27.36 1.31 -7.99
N LEU A 116 -26.34 0.63 -7.44
CA LEU A 116 -26.54 -0.45 -6.47
C LEU A 116 -27.26 0.07 -5.22
N LEU A 117 -26.87 1.23 -4.69
CA LEU A 117 -27.50 1.82 -3.50
C LEU A 117 -28.94 2.27 -3.77
N GLU A 118 -29.22 2.90 -4.92
CA GLU A 118 -30.58 3.27 -5.33
C GLU A 118 -31.52 2.05 -5.37
N GLN A 119 -31.00 0.91 -5.83
CA GLN A 119 -31.76 -0.35 -5.91
C GLN A 119 -31.92 -1.05 -4.55
N THR A 120 -30.94 -0.89 -3.65
CA THR A 120 -30.84 -1.72 -2.43
C THR A 120 -31.31 -1.02 -1.16
N LEU A 121 -31.10 0.29 -1.03
CA LEU A 121 -31.47 1.04 0.18
C LEU A 121 -32.98 1.00 0.49
N PRO A 122 -33.90 1.06 -0.48
CA PRO A 122 -35.33 0.86 -0.21
C PRO A 122 -35.60 -0.51 0.42
N ALA A 123 -35.03 -1.58 -0.14
CA ALA A 123 -35.21 -2.93 0.38
C ALA A 123 -34.70 -3.07 1.82
N ILE A 124 -33.56 -2.45 2.15
CA ILE A 124 -33.03 -2.39 3.52
C ILE A 124 -33.99 -1.64 4.44
N LYS A 125 -34.47 -0.46 4.02
CA LYS A 125 -35.38 0.37 4.81
C LYS A 125 -36.70 -0.33 5.14
N HIS A 126 -37.19 -1.19 4.25
CA HIS A 126 -38.43 -1.95 4.44
C HIS A 126 -38.22 -3.34 5.07
N GLY A 127 -36.98 -3.72 5.41
CA GLY A 127 -36.66 -5.02 6.01
C GLY A 127 -36.78 -6.21 5.05
N ASN A 128 -36.86 -5.97 3.74
CA ASN A 128 -36.97 -7.02 2.72
C ASN A 128 -35.59 -7.32 2.11
N ILE A 129 -34.71 -7.93 2.91
CA ILE A 129 -33.32 -8.20 2.54
C ILE A 129 -33.12 -9.70 2.38
N LEU A 130 -32.74 -10.13 1.18
CA LEU A 130 -32.13 -11.45 0.98
C LEU A 130 -30.62 -11.31 1.13
N GLU A 131 -30.02 -12.07 2.03
CA GLU A 131 -28.58 -12.12 2.23
C GLU A 131 -28.04 -13.53 1.95
N ILE A 132 -26.94 -13.61 1.21
CA ILE A 132 -26.30 -14.88 0.83
C ILE A 132 -24.90 -14.93 1.41
N ALA A 133 -24.61 -15.96 2.20
CA ALA A 133 -23.28 -16.16 2.75
C ALA A 133 -22.23 -16.27 1.63
N GLN A 134 -21.08 -15.63 1.83
CA GLN A 134 -19.97 -15.72 0.88
C GLN A 134 -19.40 -17.14 0.85
N ARG A 135 -18.97 -17.59 -0.33
CA ARG A 135 -18.28 -18.87 -0.50
C ARG A 135 -16.80 -18.72 -0.16
N GLU A 136 -16.40 -19.22 1.01
CA GLU A 136 -15.02 -19.03 1.50
C GLU A 136 -13.94 -19.66 0.60
N ASN A 137 -14.25 -20.77 -0.10
CA ASN A 137 -13.31 -21.40 -1.03
C ASN A 137 -13.01 -20.55 -2.28
N GLU A 138 -13.88 -19.58 -2.58
CA GLU A 138 -13.69 -18.65 -3.70
C GLU A 138 -12.99 -17.35 -3.25
N ALA A 139 -12.81 -17.13 -1.94
CA ALA A 139 -12.32 -15.86 -1.41
C ALA A 139 -10.85 -15.60 -1.75
N THR A 140 -10.54 -14.34 -2.09
CA THR A 140 -9.17 -13.83 -2.20
C THR A 140 -9.06 -12.53 -1.43
N CYS A 141 -7.90 -12.25 -0.83
CA CYS A 141 -7.69 -11.07 0.01
C CYS A 141 -6.36 -10.42 -0.33
N PHE A 142 -6.36 -9.09 -0.45
CA PHE A 142 -5.16 -8.30 -0.75
C PHE A 142 -4.91 -7.23 0.32
N GLY A 143 -3.62 -7.02 0.62
CA GLY A 143 -3.16 -6.11 1.65
C GLY A 143 -3.17 -4.63 1.22
N ARG A 144 -2.75 -3.77 2.17
CA ARG A 144 -2.51 -2.35 1.90
C ARG A 144 -1.39 -2.21 0.87
N ARG A 145 -1.60 -1.37 -0.14
CA ARG A 145 -0.55 -0.94 -1.07
C ARG A 145 0.20 0.29 -0.55
N THR A 146 1.46 0.37 -0.92
CA THR A 146 2.39 1.49 -0.74
C THR A 146 2.83 1.98 -2.12
N PRO A 147 3.44 3.18 -2.22
CA PRO A 147 4.06 3.63 -3.46
C PRO A 147 5.06 2.57 -4.00
N ASP A 148 5.87 1.98 -3.12
CA ASP A 148 6.92 1.01 -3.45
C ASP A 148 6.41 -0.27 -4.12
N ASP A 149 5.16 -0.67 -3.85
CA ASP A 149 4.49 -1.81 -4.52
C ASP A 149 4.23 -1.57 -6.02
N SER A 150 4.62 -0.41 -6.54
CA SER A 150 4.46 -0.01 -7.95
C SER A 150 5.79 0.10 -8.70
N PHE A 151 6.82 -0.54 -8.15
CA PHE A 151 8.12 -0.66 -8.80
C PHE A 151 8.05 -1.53 -10.07
N LEU A 152 8.61 -1.03 -11.16
CA LEU A 152 8.63 -1.70 -12.46
C LEU A 152 9.86 -2.61 -12.56
N GLU A 153 9.59 -3.92 -12.45
CA GLU A 153 10.58 -4.97 -12.66
C GLU A 153 10.58 -5.40 -14.12
N TRP A 154 11.55 -4.89 -14.90
CA TRP A 154 11.57 -5.06 -16.36
C TRP A 154 11.66 -6.50 -16.87
N HIS A 155 12.02 -7.47 -16.03
CA HIS A 155 12.00 -8.89 -16.39
C HIS A 155 10.58 -9.47 -16.55
N LYS A 156 9.54 -8.77 -16.09
CA LYS A 156 8.13 -9.19 -16.26
C LYS A 156 7.65 -8.92 -17.70
N PRO A 157 6.57 -9.57 -18.15
CA PRO A 157 5.94 -9.26 -19.44
C PRO A 157 5.49 -7.79 -19.54
N ALA A 158 5.58 -7.19 -20.73
CA ALA A 158 5.18 -5.81 -20.97
C ALA A 158 3.71 -5.54 -20.58
N SER A 159 2.82 -6.50 -20.80
CA SER A 159 1.41 -6.42 -20.39
C SER A 159 1.22 -6.30 -18.87
N VAL A 160 2.02 -7.03 -18.08
CA VAL A 160 1.99 -6.96 -16.62
C VAL A 160 2.50 -5.61 -16.12
N LEU A 161 3.56 -5.08 -16.73
CA LEU A 161 4.08 -3.75 -16.39
C LEU A 161 3.12 -2.64 -16.81
N HIS A 162 2.48 -2.77 -17.98
CA HIS A 162 1.44 -1.87 -18.44
C HIS A 162 0.25 -1.83 -17.46
N ASN A 163 -0.18 -2.99 -16.97
CA ASN A 163 -1.23 -3.11 -15.95
C ASN A 163 -0.85 -2.39 -14.65
N MET A 164 0.41 -2.48 -14.21
CA MET A 164 0.90 -1.70 -13.06
C MET A 164 0.81 -0.19 -13.32
N VAL A 165 1.25 0.28 -14.48
CA VAL A 165 1.14 1.70 -14.87
C VAL A 165 -0.33 2.15 -14.83
N ARG A 166 -1.25 1.37 -15.41
CA ARG A 166 -2.69 1.66 -15.39
C ARG A 166 -3.26 1.71 -13.96
N ALA A 167 -2.82 0.80 -13.10
CA ALA A 167 -3.34 0.63 -11.75
C ALA A 167 -2.99 1.79 -10.80
N VAL A 168 -1.93 2.54 -11.06
CA VAL A 168 -1.49 3.64 -10.20
C VAL A 168 -1.17 4.93 -10.97
N ALA A 169 -1.72 5.08 -12.18
CA ALA A 169 -1.69 6.34 -12.92
C ALA A 169 -2.31 7.49 -12.08
N ASP A 170 -2.00 8.73 -12.46
CA ASP A 170 -2.50 9.93 -11.77
C ASP A 170 -4.03 9.85 -11.52
N PRO A 171 -4.51 10.20 -10.31
CA PRO A 171 -3.81 10.85 -9.17
C PRO A 171 -3.19 9.88 -8.14
N TRP A 172 -2.96 8.61 -8.49
CA TRP A 172 -2.18 7.70 -7.63
C TRP A 172 -0.66 7.98 -7.76
N PRO A 173 0.19 7.36 -6.91
CA PRO A 173 1.62 7.69 -6.86
C PRO A 173 2.47 7.42 -8.13
N GLY A 174 1.90 6.75 -9.14
CA GLY A 174 2.60 6.36 -10.36
C GLY A 174 3.46 5.11 -10.21
N ALA A 175 3.58 4.35 -11.30
CA ALA A 175 4.52 3.24 -11.38
C ALA A 175 5.92 3.79 -11.71
N PHE A 176 6.98 3.24 -11.14
CA PHE A 176 8.31 3.87 -11.25
C PHE A 176 9.45 2.89 -11.47
N SER A 177 10.56 3.41 -11.96
CA SER A 177 11.83 2.69 -12.07
C SER A 177 13.02 3.64 -11.85
N TYR A 178 14.24 3.17 -12.13
CA TYR A 178 15.48 3.93 -11.90
C TYR A 178 16.42 3.93 -13.12
N VAL A 179 17.11 5.06 -13.29
CA VAL A 179 18.31 5.21 -14.12
C VAL A 179 19.47 5.58 -13.20
N GLY A 180 20.35 4.63 -12.90
CA GLY A 180 21.33 4.83 -11.82
C GLY A 180 20.62 5.08 -10.48
N ASN A 181 20.87 6.24 -9.88
CA ASN A 181 20.23 6.68 -8.64
C ASN A 181 18.99 7.56 -8.89
N GLN A 182 18.70 7.93 -10.13
CA GLN A 182 17.58 8.82 -10.45
C GLN A 182 16.29 8.01 -10.59
N LYS A 183 15.32 8.29 -9.72
CA LYS A 183 13.97 7.74 -9.82
C LYS A 183 13.24 8.41 -10.99
N PHE A 184 12.44 7.66 -11.73
CA PHE A 184 11.49 8.23 -12.68
C PHE A 184 10.17 7.48 -12.62
N THR A 185 9.08 8.20 -12.87
CA THR A 185 7.72 7.67 -12.86
C THR A 185 7.22 7.56 -14.29
N VAL A 186 6.49 6.48 -14.58
CA VAL A 186 5.79 6.21 -15.84
C VAL A 186 4.30 6.45 -15.58
N TRP A 187 3.73 7.48 -16.20
CA TRP A 187 2.34 7.87 -16.02
C TRP A 187 1.40 7.22 -17.02
N SER A 188 1.86 7.04 -18.25
CA SER A 188 1.12 6.31 -19.28
C SER A 188 2.08 5.47 -20.13
N SER A 189 1.58 4.33 -20.60
CA SER A 189 2.38 3.38 -21.36
C SER A 189 1.56 2.69 -22.46
N ARG A 190 2.26 2.07 -23.40
CA ARG A 190 1.65 1.24 -24.45
C ARG A 190 2.47 -0.04 -24.66
N VAL A 191 1.78 -1.17 -24.82
CA VAL A 191 2.43 -2.45 -25.08
C VAL A 191 2.79 -2.58 -26.55
N HIS A 192 4.02 -3.03 -26.82
CA HIS A 192 4.49 -3.45 -28.14
C HIS A 192 4.76 -4.95 -28.09
N PRO A 193 3.96 -5.79 -28.78
CA PRO A 193 4.02 -7.24 -28.61
C PRO A 193 5.20 -7.90 -29.34
N HIS A 194 5.90 -7.16 -30.21
CA HIS A 194 7.00 -7.72 -30.99
C HIS A 194 8.16 -8.12 -30.09
N ALA A 195 8.60 -9.37 -30.24
CA ALA A 195 9.73 -9.91 -29.49
C ALA A 195 10.99 -9.08 -29.77
N SER A 196 11.55 -8.51 -28.70
CA SER A 196 12.86 -7.85 -28.75
C SER A 196 13.95 -8.87 -28.49
N LYS A 197 15.06 -8.78 -29.24
CA LYS A 197 16.29 -9.53 -28.92
C LYS A 197 17.09 -8.87 -27.79
N ALA A 198 16.74 -7.64 -27.40
CA ALA A 198 17.41 -6.95 -26.31
C ALA A 198 17.02 -7.58 -24.96
N GLN A 199 17.99 -7.67 -24.04
CA GLN A 199 17.68 -8.24 -22.73
C GLN A 199 16.76 -7.28 -21.94
N PRO A 200 15.90 -7.79 -21.04
CA PRO A 200 14.94 -6.96 -20.30
C PRO A 200 15.59 -5.75 -19.59
N GLY A 201 14.89 -4.61 -19.60
CA GLY A 201 15.36 -3.33 -19.05
C GLY A 201 16.28 -2.55 -19.99
N SER A 202 16.53 -3.03 -21.22
CA SER A 202 17.24 -2.25 -22.25
C SER A 202 16.35 -1.22 -22.93
N VAL A 203 16.89 -0.03 -23.17
CA VAL A 203 16.29 0.98 -24.06
C VAL A 203 16.45 0.54 -25.52
N ILE A 204 15.35 0.18 -26.17
CA ILE A 204 15.31 -0.22 -27.59
C ILE A 204 15.39 1.02 -28.49
N SER A 205 14.66 2.07 -28.13
CA SER A 205 14.64 3.37 -28.81
C SER A 205 14.32 4.48 -27.82
N VAL A 206 14.69 5.72 -28.15
CA VAL A 206 14.42 6.91 -27.32
C VAL A 206 13.30 7.79 -27.89
N ALA A 207 12.91 7.60 -29.15
CA ALA A 207 11.79 8.29 -29.78
C ALA A 207 11.06 7.31 -30.74
N PRO A 208 10.02 6.59 -30.27
CA PRO A 208 9.45 6.63 -28.92
C PRO A 208 10.41 6.02 -27.88
N LEU A 209 10.25 6.40 -26.60
CA LEU A 209 10.98 5.77 -25.49
C LEU A 209 10.42 4.37 -25.25
N LEU A 210 11.14 3.36 -25.71
CA LEU A 210 10.70 1.97 -25.74
C LEU A 210 11.68 1.09 -24.96
N ILE A 211 11.18 0.35 -23.97
CA ILE A 211 11.98 -0.48 -23.09
C ILE A 211 11.67 -1.96 -23.35
N ALA A 212 12.70 -2.79 -23.51
CA ALA A 212 12.57 -4.23 -23.61
C ALA A 212 12.08 -4.83 -22.28
N CYS A 213 11.10 -5.72 -22.34
CA CYS A 213 10.57 -6.43 -21.18
C CYS A 213 10.94 -7.92 -21.23
N GLY A 214 10.52 -8.72 -20.25
CA GLY A 214 10.68 -10.18 -20.29
C GLY A 214 9.97 -10.82 -21.48
N ASP A 215 8.84 -10.22 -21.87
CA ASP A 215 8.11 -10.52 -23.10
C ASP A 215 7.55 -9.20 -23.68
N GLY A 216 7.74 -9.01 -24.98
CA GLY A 216 7.46 -7.76 -25.69
C GLY A 216 8.30 -6.57 -25.23
N ALA A 217 7.78 -5.37 -25.46
CA ALA A 217 8.36 -4.10 -25.04
C ALA A 217 7.28 -3.14 -24.53
N LEU A 218 7.67 -2.24 -23.64
CA LEU A 218 6.78 -1.21 -23.08
C LEU A 218 7.23 0.17 -23.53
N GLU A 219 6.35 0.87 -24.24
CA GLU A 219 6.52 2.28 -24.58
C GLU A 219 6.15 3.12 -23.38
N ILE A 220 7.04 4.02 -22.97
CA ILE A 220 6.77 5.06 -21.99
C ILE A 220 6.24 6.27 -22.77
N VAL A 221 4.93 6.49 -22.72
CA VAL A 221 4.27 7.58 -23.47
C VAL A 221 4.46 8.90 -22.72
N THR A 222 4.20 8.90 -21.41
CA THR A 222 4.48 10.03 -20.52
C THR A 222 5.10 9.57 -19.19
N GLY A 223 5.90 10.44 -18.60
CA GLY A 223 6.51 10.21 -17.30
C GLY A 223 7.18 11.46 -16.74
N GLN A 224 7.89 11.33 -15.61
CA GLN A 224 8.65 12.42 -14.99
C GLN A 224 9.93 11.89 -14.34
N ALA A 225 10.97 12.72 -14.27
CA ALA A 225 12.20 12.43 -13.55
C ALA A 225 12.13 13.02 -12.14
N GLY A 226 12.27 12.19 -11.10
CA GLY A 226 12.13 12.58 -9.70
C GLY A 226 10.81 13.33 -9.44
N ASP A 227 10.92 14.46 -8.77
CA ASP A 227 9.80 15.38 -8.48
C ASP A 227 9.62 16.45 -9.57
N GLY A 228 10.20 16.23 -10.77
CA GLY A 228 10.05 17.11 -11.92
C GLY A 228 8.66 17.06 -12.55
N ILE A 229 8.47 17.89 -13.58
CA ILE A 229 7.21 17.94 -14.32
C ILE A 229 7.00 16.70 -15.19
N THR A 230 5.73 16.37 -15.44
CA THR A 230 5.36 15.35 -16.42
C THR A 230 5.72 15.81 -17.83
N MET A 231 6.30 14.91 -18.62
CA MET A 231 6.76 15.14 -19.98
C MET A 231 6.53 13.91 -20.87
N GLN A 232 6.63 14.10 -22.18
CA GLN A 232 6.58 13.00 -23.15
C GLN A 232 7.80 12.08 -23.02
N GLY A 233 7.65 10.81 -23.39
CA GLY A 233 8.70 9.80 -23.25
C GLY A 233 10.04 10.16 -23.90
N SER A 234 10.03 10.78 -25.08
CA SER A 234 11.26 11.19 -25.77
C SER A 234 12.02 12.29 -25.02
N GLN A 235 11.31 13.24 -24.42
CA GLN A 235 11.90 14.26 -23.58
C GLN A 235 12.39 13.68 -22.26
N LEU A 236 11.64 12.73 -21.67
CA LEU A 236 12.07 12.02 -20.48
C LEU A 236 13.38 11.26 -20.71
N ALA A 237 13.53 10.62 -21.87
CA ALA A 237 14.77 9.95 -22.26
C ALA A 237 15.95 10.93 -22.28
N GLN A 238 15.77 12.12 -22.87
CA GLN A 238 16.80 13.18 -22.86
C GLN A 238 17.12 13.67 -21.44
N THR A 239 16.11 13.94 -20.62
CA THR A 239 16.29 14.40 -19.23
C THR A 239 17.03 13.37 -18.37
N LEU A 240 16.77 12.07 -18.60
CA LEU A 240 17.44 10.97 -17.89
C LEU A 240 18.79 10.57 -18.50
N GLY A 241 19.21 11.21 -19.62
CA GLY A 241 20.44 10.84 -20.32
C GLY A 241 20.41 9.43 -20.92
N LEU A 242 19.22 8.91 -21.24
CA LEU A 242 19.05 7.60 -21.85
C LEU A 242 19.39 7.66 -23.34
N VAL A 243 20.14 6.66 -23.80
CA VAL A 243 20.45 6.42 -25.20
C VAL A 243 20.03 5.00 -25.57
N GLN A 244 19.99 4.69 -26.87
CA GLN A 244 19.74 3.33 -27.32
C GLN A 244 20.79 2.38 -26.72
N GLY A 245 20.33 1.27 -26.15
CA GLY A 245 21.19 0.30 -25.45
C GLY A 245 21.44 0.59 -23.96
N SER A 246 21.03 1.76 -23.45
CA SER A 246 21.07 2.03 -22.00
C SER A 246 20.32 0.95 -21.21
N ARG A 247 20.79 0.68 -19.99
CA ARG A 247 20.21 -0.29 -19.07
C ARG A 247 19.50 0.43 -17.94
N LEU A 248 18.24 0.09 -17.72
CA LEU A 248 17.51 0.46 -16.52
C LEU A 248 17.88 -0.49 -15.39
N ASN A 249 18.16 0.06 -14.21
CA ASN A 249 18.56 -0.75 -13.06
C ASN A 249 17.34 -1.18 -12.25
N SER A 250 17.36 -2.41 -11.76
CA SER A 250 16.41 -2.88 -10.76
C SER A 250 16.81 -2.37 -9.37
N GLN A 251 16.41 -1.13 -9.03
CA GLN A 251 16.93 -0.36 -7.88
C GLN A 251 18.46 -0.14 -7.95
N PRO A 252 19.00 0.95 -7.38
CA PRO A 252 20.44 1.05 -7.20
C PRO A 252 20.92 -0.16 -6.38
N ALA A 253 21.94 -0.88 -6.88
CA ALA A 253 22.65 -1.94 -6.16
C ALA A 253 23.35 -1.44 -4.87
N CYS A 254 23.15 -0.18 -4.51
CA CYS A 254 23.62 0.46 -3.29
C CYS A 254 22.52 1.37 -2.72
N THR A 255 21.40 0.80 -2.33
CA THR A 255 20.76 1.25 -1.08
C THR A 255 20.95 0.14 -0.09
N ALA A 256 22.13 0.09 0.54
CA ALA A 256 22.16 -0.37 1.92
C ALA A 256 21.05 0.42 2.61
N ARG A 257 19.94 -0.24 2.96
CA ARG A 257 18.88 0.41 3.73
C ARG A 257 19.60 1.05 4.91
N ARG A 258 19.55 2.39 4.99
CA ARG A 258 20.13 3.09 6.14
C ARG A 258 19.51 2.43 7.36
N ARG A 259 20.37 1.91 8.24
CA ARG A 259 19.90 1.19 9.41
C ARG A 259 19.04 2.13 10.25
N THR A 260 17.91 1.61 10.72
CA THR A 260 17.05 2.33 11.64
C THR A 260 17.80 2.45 12.97
N ARG A 261 18.05 3.69 13.39
CA ARG A 261 18.75 3.98 14.65
C ARG A 261 17.75 4.03 15.79
N VAL A 262 17.95 3.18 16.78
CA VAL A 262 17.05 3.05 17.94
C VAL A 262 17.82 3.47 19.20
N LEU A 263 17.32 4.48 19.91
CA LEU A 263 17.80 4.84 21.24
C LEU A 263 16.98 4.06 22.27
N ILE A 264 17.63 3.47 23.28
CA ILE A 264 16.98 2.80 24.40
C ILE A 264 17.54 3.36 25.70
N LEU A 265 16.71 4.11 26.44
CA LEU A 265 17.01 4.55 27.79
C LEU A 265 16.56 3.48 28.78
N GLY A 266 17.44 3.05 29.68
CA GLY A 266 17.19 1.89 30.55
C GLY A 266 17.45 0.56 29.84
N VAL A 267 18.49 0.50 28.99
CA VAL A 267 18.78 -0.66 28.14
C VAL A 267 19.11 -1.94 28.93
N ASN A 268 19.62 -1.81 30.15
CA ASN A 268 19.94 -2.93 31.05
C ASN A 268 18.68 -3.46 31.78
N GLY A 269 17.57 -2.73 31.69
CA GLY A 269 16.28 -3.13 32.27
C GLY A 269 15.66 -4.36 31.59
N PHE A 270 14.57 -4.88 32.20
CA PHE A 270 13.88 -6.10 31.73
C PHE A 270 13.45 -6.02 30.26
N ILE A 271 12.85 -4.90 29.85
CA ILE A 271 12.38 -4.70 28.47
C ILE A 271 13.55 -4.34 27.54
N GLY A 272 14.44 -3.46 27.99
CA GLY A 272 15.55 -2.95 27.19
C GLY A 272 16.47 -4.04 26.66
N ASN A 273 16.80 -5.04 27.50
CA ASN A 273 17.71 -6.11 27.10
C ASN A 273 17.08 -7.05 26.06
N HIS A 274 15.79 -7.40 26.22
CA HIS A 274 15.08 -8.28 25.29
C HIS A 274 14.78 -7.59 23.97
N LEU A 275 14.45 -6.30 24.01
CA LEU A 275 14.26 -5.48 22.82
C LEU A 275 15.57 -5.38 22.03
N THR A 276 16.69 -5.10 22.71
CA THR A 276 18.03 -5.08 22.11
C THR A 276 18.35 -6.42 21.44
N GLU A 277 18.11 -7.54 22.13
CA GLU A 277 18.33 -8.87 21.57
C GLU A 277 17.52 -9.11 20.28
N ARG A 278 16.26 -8.67 20.27
CA ARG A 278 15.39 -8.83 19.10
C ARG A 278 15.86 -7.97 17.93
N LEU A 279 16.24 -6.72 18.19
CA LEU A 279 16.68 -5.76 17.18
C LEU A 279 18.02 -6.18 16.57
N LEU A 280 18.98 -6.62 17.39
CA LEU A 280 20.31 -7.03 16.89
C LEU A 280 20.30 -8.34 16.10
N ARG A 281 19.21 -9.12 16.13
CA ARG A 281 19.02 -10.28 15.23
C ARG A 281 18.68 -9.87 13.79
N GLU A 282 18.36 -8.60 13.55
CA GLU A 282 17.99 -8.08 12.24
C GLU A 282 19.08 -7.09 11.75
N ASP A 283 19.68 -7.32 10.59
CA ASP A 283 20.85 -6.57 10.08
C ASP A 283 20.59 -5.09 9.74
N HIS A 284 19.34 -4.63 9.86
CA HIS A 284 18.92 -3.27 9.51
C HIS A 284 18.71 -2.34 10.70
N TYR A 285 19.06 -2.73 11.93
CA TYR A 285 19.03 -1.84 13.11
C TYR A 285 20.43 -1.46 13.60
N GLU A 286 20.51 -0.27 14.18
CA GLU A 286 21.66 0.22 14.94
C GLU A 286 21.14 0.72 16.30
N VAL A 287 21.62 0.14 17.40
CA VAL A 287 21.05 0.37 18.74
C VAL A 287 22.02 1.18 19.60
N TYR A 288 21.51 2.26 20.18
CA TYR A 288 22.21 3.11 21.15
C TYR A 288 21.55 2.93 22.52
N GLY A 289 22.28 2.39 23.48
CA GLY A 289 21.77 2.13 24.82
C GLY A 289 22.41 3.03 25.87
N LEU A 290 21.62 3.49 26.84
CA LEU A 290 22.11 4.16 28.05
C LEU A 290 21.47 3.53 29.30
N ASP A 291 22.31 3.21 30.27
CA ASP A 291 21.88 2.71 31.59
C ASP A 291 22.99 2.91 32.63
N ILE A 292 22.67 2.77 33.92
CA ILE A 292 23.60 2.94 35.04
C ILE A 292 24.49 1.70 35.23
N GLY A 293 24.13 0.57 34.62
CA GLY A 293 24.94 -0.66 34.64
C GLY A 293 24.77 -1.50 33.38
N SER A 294 25.56 -2.58 33.25
CA SER A 294 25.64 -3.36 32.02
C SER A 294 25.51 -4.88 32.18
N ASP A 295 25.18 -5.37 33.38
CA ASP A 295 25.17 -6.81 33.69
C ASP A 295 24.30 -7.64 32.72
N ALA A 296 23.09 -7.17 32.41
CA ALA A 296 22.13 -7.86 31.57
C ALA A 296 22.41 -7.69 30.06
N ILE A 297 23.24 -6.71 29.68
CA ILE A 297 23.58 -6.41 28.28
C ILE A 297 25.05 -6.73 27.92
N SER A 298 25.83 -7.25 28.86
CA SER A 298 27.25 -7.61 28.69
C SER A 298 27.54 -8.41 27.41
N ARG A 299 26.65 -9.33 27.05
CA ARG A 299 26.68 -10.13 25.81
C ARG A 299 26.61 -9.34 24.50
N PHE A 300 26.11 -8.10 24.53
CA PHE A 300 25.95 -7.24 23.35
C PHE A 300 27.07 -6.22 23.20
N LEU A 301 27.90 -5.98 24.22
CA LEU A 301 28.91 -4.91 24.24
C LEU A 301 29.92 -5.00 23.09
N ASN A 302 30.19 -6.20 22.57
CA ASN A 302 31.09 -6.42 21.44
C ASN A 302 30.37 -6.49 20.08
N HIS A 303 29.05 -6.30 20.05
CA HIS A 303 28.29 -6.35 18.82
C HIS A 303 28.56 -5.09 17.98
N PRO A 304 28.89 -5.21 16.68
CA PRO A 304 29.31 -4.06 15.85
C PRO A 304 28.21 -3.00 15.64
N HIS A 305 26.97 -3.27 16.05
CA HIS A 305 25.80 -2.40 15.86
C HIS A 305 25.12 -2.04 17.18
N PHE A 306 25.78 -2.30 18.30
CA PHE A 306 25.34 -1.91 19.63
C PHE A 306 26.34 -0.93 20.24
N HIS A 307 25.86 0.24 20.61
CA HIS A 307 26.67 1.30 21.22
C HIS A 307 26.11 1.57 22.60
N PHE A 308 26.91 1.35 23.65
CA PHE A 308 26.47 1.51 25.03
C PHE A 308 27.22 2.64 25.73
N VAL A 309 26.49 3.45 26.51
CA VAL A 309 27.04 4.43 27.43
C VAL A 309 26.53 4.12 28.83
N GLU A 310 27.46 3.87 29.75
CA GLU A 310 27.15 3.71 31.16
C GLU A 310 27.06 5.08 31.82
N GLY A 311 25.90 5.41 32.41
CA GLY A 311 25.71 6.71 33.04
C GLY A 311 24.28 7.00 33.46
N ASP A 312 24.14 7.97 34.37
CA ASP A 312 22.85 8.45 34.86
C ASP A 312 22.23 9.45 33.86
N ILE A 313 20.93 9.30 33.59
CA ILE A 313 20.16 10.16 32.68
C ILE A 313 20.22 11.64 33.10
N SER A 314 20.30 11.93 34.39
CA SER A 314 20.40 13.30 34.93
C SER A 314 21.74 13.97 34.62
N ILE A 315 22.80 13.19 34.41
CA ILE A 315 24.15 13.67 34.13
C ILE A 315 24.42 13.73 32.62
N HIS A 316 23.87 12.79 31.85
CA HIS A 316 24.12 12.63 30.41
C HIS A 316 23.11 13.35 29.50
N SER A 317 22.52 14.45 29.96
CA SER A 317 21.47 15.19 29.24
C SER A 317 21.91 15.61 27.82
N GLU A 318 23.13 16.11 27.64
CA GLU A 318 23.65 16.51 26.32
C GLU A 318 23.77 15.33 25.34
N TRP A 319 24.21 14.17 25.84
CA TRP A 319 24.33 12.94 25.03
C TRP A 319 22.95 12.42 24.62
N ILE A 320 21.98 12.47 25.53
CA ILE A 320 20.60 12.06 25.29
C ILE A 320 19.96 13.00 24.27
N GLU A 321 20.07 14.31 24.44
CA GLU A 321 19.54 15.29 23.48
C GLU A 321 20.12 15.10 22.07
N TYR A 322 21.42 14.81 21.97
CA TYR A 322 22.05 14.50 20.70
C TYR A 322 21.46 13.25 20.05
N HIS A 323 21.32 12.15 20.79
CA HIS A 323 20.82 10.88 20.25
C HIS A 323 19.32 10.88 19.98
N VAL A 324 18.51 11.62 20.76
CA VAL A 324 17.09 11.85 20.48
C VAL A 324 16.90 12.56 19.13
N LYS A 325 17.79 13.50 18.77
CA LYS A 325 17.76 14.18 17.47
C LYS A 325 18.27 13.33 16.30
N LYS A 326 19.05 12.28 16.57
CA LYS A 326 19.77 11.49 15.56
C LYS A 326 19.21 10.10 15.33
N CYS A 327 18.48 9.55 16.29
CA CYS A 327 17.81 8.26 16.20
C CYS A 327 16.44 8.42 15.54
N ASP A 328 16.03 7.36 14.84
CA ASP A 328 14.74 7.32 14.14
C ASP A 328 13.62 6.88 15.11
N VAL A 329 13.99 6.17 16.19
CA VAL A 329 13.11 5.70 17.27
C VAL A 329 13.80 5.91 18.62
N VAL A 330 13.05 6.32 19.64
CA VAL A 330 13.46 6.46 21.05
C VAL A 330 12.52 5.65 21.92
#